data_AF-A0A6G4G8H0-F1
#
_entry.id   AF-A0A6G4G8H0-F1
#
_cell.length_a   1.000
_cell.length_b   1.000
_cell.length_c   1.000
_cell.angle_alpha   90.00
_cell.angle_beta   90.00
_cell.angle_gamma   90.00
#
_symmetry.space_group_name_H-M   'P 1'
#
loop_
_entity.id
_entity.type
_entity.pdbx_description
1 polymer ?
#
loop_
_entity_poly.entity_id
_entity_poly.type
_entity_poly.pdbx_seq_one_letter_code
_entity_poly.pdbx_strand_id
1 'polypeptide(L)'
;MIDYSFLDQYQKEAVKCHKDNTLVVAPPGSGKTTVIINRVVHLIEDLKINPNNILVITFTRAAAMNMKERYKKISVSRRTPFFGTFHGLFYKILNRHFKNINIISSKEAYSLINNILISYLDSVNEDKVRDVLNDISLFKTSGLNMKDFVPKIDKSIFEHCFNSYE
;
A
#
# COMPACT_ATOMS: atom_id res chain seq x y z
N MET A 1 -14.13 -14.32 -26.84
CA MET A 1 -14.23 -12.94 -26.33
C MET A 1 -14.92 -13.04 -24.98
N ILE A 2 -14.42 -12.38 -23.93
CA ILE A 2 -15.05 -12.44 -22.60
C ILE A 2 -16.48 -11.88 -22.70
N ASP A 3 -17.44 -12.57 -22.08
CA ASP A 3 -18.80 -12.05 -21.97
C ASP A 3 -18.87 -10.98 -20.86
N TYR A 4 -19.32 -9.79 -21.23
CA TYR A 4 -19.52 -8.65 -20.33
C TYR A 4 -21.00 -8.32 -20.14
N SER A 5 -21.93 -9.19 -20.55
CA SER A 5 -23.38 -8.96 -20.50
C SER A 5 -23.88 -8.51 -19.13
N PHE A 6 -23.32 -9.05 -18.06
CA PHE A 6 -23.65 -8.77 -16.66
C PHE A 6 -23.22 -7.38 -16.13
N LEU A 7 -22.44 -6.61 -16.90
CA LEU A 7 -22.02 -5.26 -16.53
C LEU A 7 -23.01 -4.22 -17.06
N ASP A 8 -23.25 -3.15 -16.28
CA ASP A 8 -23.99 -1.99 -16.79
C ASP A 8 -23.16 -1.19 -17.83
N GLN A 9 -23.79 -0.20 -18.46
CA GLN A 9 -23.15 0.59 -19.53
C GLN A 9 -21.90 1.34 -19.05
N TYR A 10 -21.93 1.95 -17.86
CA TYR A 10 -20.81 2.72 -17.31
C TYR A 10 -19.66 1.80 -16.87
N GLN A 11 -19.98 0.63 -16.32
CA GLN A 11 -19.00 -0.40 -16.00
C GLN A 11 -18.33 -0.94 -17.27
N LYS A 12 -19.09 -1.21 -18.34
CA LYS A 12 -18.56 -1.62 -19.65
C LYS A 12 -17.61 -0.57 -20.21
N GLU A 13 -18.00 0.70 -20.15
CA GLU A 13 -17.17 1.82 -20.59
C GLU A 13 -15.86 1.90 -19.81
N ALA A 14 -15.91 1.80 -18.47
CA ALA A 14 -14.72 1.81 -17.63
C ALA A 14 -13.79 0.60 -17.88
N VAL A 15 -14.36 -0.59 -18.12
CA VAL A 15 -13.60 -1.81 -18.44
C VAL A 15 -12.89 -1.68 -19.78
N LYS A 16 -13.58 -1.17 -20.81
CA LYS A 16 -13.09 -1.08 -22.19
C LYS A 16 -12.39 0.25 -22.52
N CYS A 17 -12.25 1.15 -21.55
CA CYS A 17 -11.63 2.46 -21.78
C CYS A 17 -10.18 2.31 -22.29
N HIS A 18 -9.90 2.89 -23.46
CA HIS A 18 -8.61 2.88 -24.15
C HIS A 18 -7.66 4.01 -23.72
N LYS A 19 -8.09 4.91 -22.82
CA LYS A 19 -7.24 5.98 -22.30
C LYS A 19 -6.18 5.41 -21.36
N ASP A 20 -4.96 5.93 -21.47
CA ASP A 20 -3.84 5.57 -20.58
C ASP A 20 -4.17 5.89 -19.12
N ASN A 21 -4.69 7.09 -18.87
CA ASN A 21 -5.09 7.57 -17.55
C ASN A 21 -6.61 7.61 -17.44
N THR A 22 -7.17 6.91 -16.45
CA THR A 22 -8.62 6.83 -16.24
C THR A 22 -8.93 6.95 -14.74
N LEU A 23 -9.84 7.86 -14.38
CA LEU A 23 -10.41 7.98 -13.04
C LEU A 23 -11.84 7.43 -13.04
N VAL A 24 -12.11 6.45 -12.17
CA VAL A 24 -13.45 5.89 -11.98
C VAL A 24 -13.98 6.30 -10.60
N VAL A 25 -14.94 7.22 -10.59
CA VAL A 25 -15.62 7.69 -9.37
C VAL A 25 -16.94 6.93 -9.24
N ALA A 26 -17.15 6.25 -8.10
CA ALA A 26 -18.39 5.49 -7.92
C ALA A 26 -18.79 5.34 -6.43
N PRO A 27 -20.10 5.38 -6.11
CA PRO A 27 -20.60 5.19 -4.75
C PRO A 27 -20.24 3.83 -4.15
N PRO A 28 -20.35 3.64 -2.82
CA PRO A 28 -20.33 2.30 -2.21
C PRO A 28 -21.33 1.35 -2.91
N GLY A 29 -21.01 0.06 -3.02
CA GLY A 29 -21.90 -0.94 -3.63
C GLY A 29 -21.96 -0.95 -5.18
N SER A 30 -21.47 0.08 -5.87
CA SER A 30 -21.51 0.21 -7.35
C SER A 30 -20.68 -0.80 -8.17
N GLY A 31 -20.02 -1.77 -7.55
CA GLY A 31 -19.23 -2.77 -8.27
C GLY A 31 -17.83 -2.33 -8.70
N LYS A 32 -17.21 -1.29 -8.08
CA LYS A 32 -15.82 -0.85 -8.35
C LYS A 32 -14.82 -1.99 -8.49
N THR A 33 -14.84 -2.93 -7.56
CA THR A 33 -13.94 -4.10 -7.57
C THR A 33 -14.19 -4.99 -8.80
N THR A 34 -15.45 -5.17 -9.18
CA THR A 34 -15.85 -5.90 -10.39
C THR A 34 -15.32 -5.21 -11.64
N VAL A 35 -15.40 -3.88 -11.72
CA VAL A 35 -14.83 -3.08 -12.83
C VAL A 35 -13.32 -3.27 -12.93
N ILE A 36 -12.58 -3.13 -11.82
CA ILE A 36 -11.12 -3.27 -11.84
C ILE A 36 -10.71 -4.66 -12.31
N ILE A 37 -11.34 -5.72 -11.79
CA ILE A 37 -11.02 -7.10 -12.16
C ILE A 37 -11.31 -7.36 -13.64
N ASN A 38 -12.48 -6.93 -14.14
CA ASN A 38 -12.84 -7.11 -15.54
C ASN A 38 -11.98 -6.26 -16.48
N ARG A 39 -11.52 -5.08 -16.05
CA ARG A 39 -10.53 -4.29 -16.78
C ARG A 39 -9.22 -5.04 -16.92
N VAL A 40 -8.72 -5.65 -15.84
CA VAL A 40 -7.49 -6.47 -15.90
C VAL A 40 -7.65 -7.64 -16.87
N VAL A 41 -8.81 -8.33 -16.84
CA VAL A 41 -9.12 -9.39 -17.79
C VAL A 41 -9.17 -8.86 -19.23
N HIS A 42 -9.84 -7.73 -19.48
CA HIS A 42 -9.91 -7.12 -20.81
C HIS A 42 -8.52 -6.79 -21.36
N LEU A 43 -7.65 -6.18 -20.55
CA LEU A 43 -6.27 -5.85 -20.93
C LEU A 43 -5.49 -7.11 -21.34
N ILE A 44 -5.63 -8.21 -20.59
CA ILE A 44 -4.87 -9.44 -20.84
C ILE A 44 -5.44 -10.22 -22.02
N GLU A 45 -6.75 -10.40 -22.06
CA GLU A 45 -7.38 -11.37 -22.94
C GLU A 45 -7.80 -10.78 -24.28
N ASP A 46 -8.32 -9.55 -24.27
CA ASP A 46 -8.74 -8.87 -25.49
C ASP A 46 -7.57 -8.07 -26.08
N LEU A 47 -6.84 -7.31 -25.25
CA LEU A 47 -5.72 -6.46 -25.72
C LEU A 47 -4.34 -7.16 -25.67
N LYS A 48 -4.28 -8.43 -25.26
CA LYS A 48 -3.06 -9.26 -25.25
C LYS A 48 -1.90 -8.68 -24.44
N ILE A 49 -2.18 -7.85 -23.43
CA ILE A 49 -1.15 -7.31 -22.53
C ILE A 49 -0.58 -8.43 -21.66
N ASN A 50 0.74 -8.50 -21.59
CA ASN A 50 1.42 -9.46 -20.73
C ASN A 50 1.05 -9.19 -19.26
N PRO A 51 0.54 -10.19 -18.50
CA PRO A 51 0.16 -10.00 -17.09
C PRO A 51 1.29 -9.48 -16.20
N ASN A 52 2.55 -9.70 -16.56
CA ASN A 52 3.71 -9.17 -15.83
C ASN A 52 3.83 -7.64 -15.92
N ASN A 53 3.14 -6.99 -16.86
CA ASN A 53 3.11 -5.55 -17.03
C ASN A 53 1.91 -4.90 -16.31
N ILE A 54 1.13 -5.68 -15.56
CA ILE A 54 -0.06 -5.20 -14.85
C ILE A 54 0.14 -5.31 -13.35
N LEU A 55 -0.18 -4.21 -12.67
CA LEU A 55 -0.08 -4.06 -11.22
C LEU A 55 -1.43 -3.63 -10.66
N VAL A 56 -1.95 -4.40 -9.70
CA VAL A 56 -3.18 -4.08 -8.97
C VAL A 56 -2.83 -3.85 -7.50
N ILE A 57 -3.00 -2.61 -7.04
CA ILE A 57 -2.70 -2.20 -5.66
C ILE A 57 -4.00 -1.93 -4.90
N THR A 58 -4.04 -2.37 -3.65
CA THR A 58 -5.12 -2.09 -2.69
C THR A 58 -4.52 -1.72 -1.33
N PHE A 59 -5.36 -1.21 -0.40
CA PHE A 59 -4.89 -0.85 0.94
C PHE A 59 -4.64 -2.06 1.86
N THR A 60 -5.38 -3.15 1.70
CA THR A 60 -5.29 -4.31 2.61
C THR A 60 -4.88 -5.59 1.89
N ARG A 61 -4.14 -6.46 2.59
CA ARG A 61 -3.77 -7.78 2.06
C ARG A 61 -5.01 -8.62 1.75
N ALA A 62 -6.04 -8.52 2.59
CA ALA A 62 -7.31 -9.21 2.39
C ALA A 62 -8.01 -8.78 1.09
N ALA A 63 -8.08 -7.47 0.81
CA ALA A 63 -8.66 -6.95 -0.43
C ALA A 63 -7.86 -7.43 -1.66
N ALA A 64 -6.53 -7.33 -1.62
CA ALA A 64 -5.68 -7.82 -2.69
C ALA A 64 -5.90 -9.32 -2.98
N MET A 65 -5.97 -10.14 -1.92
CA MET A 65 -6.18 -11.59 -2.05
C MET A 65 -7.58 -11.90 -2.60
N ASN A 66 -8.61 -11.22 -2.10
CA ASN A 66 -9.97 -11.36 -2.62
C ASN A 66 -10.06 -11.00 -4.11
N MET A 67 -9.43 -9.90 -4.53
CA MET A 67 -9.40 -9.50 -5.94
C MET A 67 -8.65 -10.50 -6.80
N LYS A 68 -7.53 -11.03 -6.32
CA LYS A 68 -6.75 -12.07 -7.00
C LYS A 68 -7.55 -13.36 -7.19
N GLU A 69 -8.23 -13.82 -6.14
CA GLU A 69 -9.12 -14.99 -6.17
C GLU A 69 -10.23 -14.81 -7.20
N ARG A 70 -10.91 -13.65 -7.19
CA ARG A 70 -11.97 -13.32 -8.14
C ARG A 70 -11.45 -13.26 -9.58
N TYR A 71 -10.29 -12.64 -9.81
CA TYR A 71 -9.63 -12.63 -11.11
C TYR A 71 -9.36 -14.05 -11.63
N LYS A 72 -8.78 -14.92 -10.80
CA LYS A 72 -8.47 -16.31 -11.17
C LYS A 72 -9.70 -17.13 -11.56
N LYS A 73 -10.86 -16.81 -10.99
CA LYS A 73 -12.12 -17.50 -11.33
C LYS A 73 -12.64 -17.14 -12.71
N ILE A 74 -12.33 -15.95 -13.23
CA ILE A 74 -12.90 -15.46 -14.49
C ILE A 74 -11.88 -15.38 -15.64
N SER A 75 -10.58 -15.31 -15.34
CA SER A 75 -9.56 -15.25 -16.38
C SER A 75 -9.20 -16.64 -16.89
N VAL A 76 -9.01 -16.76 -18.20
CA VAL A 76 -8.45 -17.97 -18.85
C VAL A 76 -6.93 -18.00 -18.85
N SER A 77 -6.27 -16.89 -18.48
CA SER A 77 -4.81 -16.80 -18.42
C SER A 77 -4.25 -17.62 -17.27
N ARG A 78 -3.31 -18.53 -17.59
CA ARG A 78 -2.53 -19.27 -16.58
C ARG A 78 -1.64 -18.36 -15.72
N ARG A 79 -1.30 -17.16 -16.23
CA ARG A 79 -0.47 -16.18 -15.52
C ARG A 79 -1.36 -15.15 -14.81
N THR A 80 -1.06 -14.92 -13.55
CA THR A 80 -1.74 -13.92 -12.71
C THR A 80 -0.87 -12.67 -12.59
N PRO A 81 -1.41 -11.46 -12.84
CA PRO A 81 -0.69 -10.22 -12.59
C PRO A 81 -0.43 -10.02 -11.08
N PHE A 82 0.32 -8.99 -10.72
CA PHE A 82 0.52 -8.69 -9.30
C PHE A 82 -0.76 -8.11 -8.70
N PHE A 83 -1.22 -8.72 -7.61
CA PHE A 83 -2.23 -8.17 -6.70
C PHE A 83 -1.60 -8.04 -5.32
N GLY A 84 -1.57 -6.83 -4.76
CA GLY A 84 -0.96 -6.61 -3.46
C GLY A 84 -1.26 -5.24 -2.87
N THR A 85 -0.49 -4.89 -1.85
CA THR A 85 -0.48 -3.55 -1.24
C THR A 85 0.78 -2.81 -1.65
N PHE A 86 0.85 -1.51 -1.38
CA PHE A 86 2.10 -0.74 -1.53
C PHE A 86 3.26 -1.40 -0.77
N HIS A 87 3.04 -1.77 0.50
CA HIS A 87 4.05 -2.49 1.30
C HIS A 87 4.49 -3.80 0.65
N GLY A 88 3.55 -4.61 0.13
CA GLY A 88 3.89 -5.87 -0.53
C GLY A 88 4.68 -5.68 -1.83
N LEU A 89 4.36 -4.62 -2.58
CA LEU A 89 5.10 -4.25 -3.79
C LEU A 89 6.52 -3.81 -3.44
N PHE A 90 6.68 -2.85 -2.53
CA PHE A 90 7.98 -2.32 -2.14
C PHE A 90 8.86 -3.38 -1.50
N TYR A 91 8.31 -4.24 -0.64
CA TYR A 91 9.05 -5.39 -0.12
C TYR A 91 9.59 -6.28 -1.24
N LYS A 92 8.78 -6.59 -2.26
CA LYS A 92 9.22 -7.39 -3.41
C LYS A 92 10.33 -6.71 -4.22
N ILE A 93 10.22 -5.40 -4.43
CA ILE A 93 11.24 -4.60 -5.11
C ILE A 93 12.54 -4.64 -4.30
N LEU A 94 12.49 -4.23 -3.04
CA LEU A 94 13.66 -4.12 -2.20
C LEU A 94 14.34 -5.49 -2.01
N ASN A 95 13.57 -6.55 -1.74
CA ASN A 95 14.12 -7.90 -1.56
C ASN A 95 14.81 -8.42 -2.84
N ARG A 96 14.35 -8.03 -4.03
CA ARG A 96 15.01 -8.38 -5.30
C ARG A 96 16.39 -7.72 -5.43
N HIS A 97 16.55 -6.50 -4.94
CA HIS A 97 17.79 -5.72 -5.08
C HIS A 97 18.79 -6.00 -3.97
N PHE A 98 18.36 -6.03 -2.71
CA PHE A 98 19.26 -6.06 -1.56
C PHE A 98 19.45 -7.46 -0.96
N LYS A 99 18.53 -8.40 -1.21
CA LYS A 99 18.48 -9.78 -0.66
C LYS A 99 18.56 -9.82 0.88
N ASN A 100 17.50 -10.32 1.53
CA ASN A 100 17.39 -10.47 3.00
C ASN A 100 17.22 -9.14 3.74
N ILE A 101 16.13 -8.43 3.44
CA ILE A 101 15.76 -7.21 4.17
C ILE A 101 14.98 -7.60 5.42
N ASN A 102 15.45 -7.11 6.56
CA ASN A 102 14.73 -7.21 7.81
C ASN A 102 13.84 -5.99 7.98
N ILE A 103 12.54 -6.23 8.12
CA ILE A 103 11.57 -5.18 8.44
C ILE A 103 11.47 -5.12 9.97
N ILE A 104 11.73 -3.95 10.54
CA ILE A 104 11.52 -3.73 11.98
C ILE A 104 10.05 -4.00 12.35
N SER A 105 9.85 -4.80 13.38
CA SER A 105 8.52 -5.06 13.92
C SER A 105 8.01 -3.87 14.74
N SER A 106 6.69 -3.74 14.87
CA SER A 106 6.09 -2.72 15.75
C SER A 106 6.58 -2.84 17.21
N LYS A 107 6.88 -4.07 17.66
CA LYS A 107 7.40 -4.33 19.00
C LYS A 107 8.83 -3.82 19.15
N GLU A 108 9.70 -4.10 18.18
CA GLU A 108 11.09 -3.62 18.20
C GLU A 108 11.15 -2.10 18.10
N ALA A 109 10.37 -1.51 17.19
CA ALA A 109 10.25 -0.06 17.07
C ALA A 109 9.77 0.58 18.40
N TYR A 110 8.75 -0.02 19.03
CA TYR A 110 8.27 0.44 20.33
C TYR A 110 9.35 0.34 21.41
N SER A 111 10.03 -0.81 21.53
CA SER A 111 11.08 -1.02 22.54
C SER A 111 12.25 -0.05 22.35
N LEU A 112 12.67 0.18 21.10
CA LEU A 112 13.71 1.14 20.76
C LEU A 112 13.35 2.54 21.23
N ILE A 113 12.18 3.06 20.82
CA ILE A 113 11.76 4.42 21.19
C ILE A 113 11.53 4.54 22.69
N ASN A 114 10.92 3.54 23.33
CA ASN A 114 10.71 3.54 24.77
C ASN A 114 12.03 3.63 25.56
N ASN A 115 13.04 2.87 25.15
CA ASN A 115 14.36 2.88 25.80
C ASN A 115 15.05 4.25 25.67
N ILE A 116 14.90 4.93 24.52
CA ILE A 116 15.43 6.28 24.34
C ILE A 116 14.66 7.27 25.22
N LEU A 117 13.33 7.21 25.26
CA LEU A 117 12.54 8.17 26.04
C LEU A 117 12.82 8.07 27.55
N ILE A 118 13.06 6.86 28.08
CA ILE A 118 13.37 6.65 29.50
C ILE A 118 14.71 7.31 29.91
N SER A 119 15.64 7.52 28.98
CA SER A 119 16.91 8.19 29.32
C SER A 119 16.78 9.72 29.45
N TYR A 120 15.69 10.30 28.98
CA TYR A 120 15.42 11.74 29.03
C TYR A 120 14.26 12.13 29.95
N LEU A 121 13.37 11.19 30.28
CA LEU A 121 12.10 11.48 30.95
C LEU A 121 11.93 10.60 32.19
N ASP A 122 11.56 11.23 33.31
CA ASP A 122 11.29 10.53 34.58
C ASP A 122 10.13 9.52 34.46
N SER A 123 9.18 9.77 33.55
CA SER A 123 8.08 8.85 33.26
C SER A 123 7.69 8.84 31.78
N VAL A 124 7.53 7.62 31.26
CA VAL A 124 7.12 7.33 29.89
C VAL A 124 5.94 6.36 29.94
N ASN A 125 4.80 6.76 29.39
CA ASN A 125 3.63 5.91 29.21
C ASN A 125 3.53 5.44 27.75
N GLU A 126 2.65 4.47 27.49
CA GLU A 126 2.49 3.89 26.15
C GLU A 126 2.10 4.94 25.10
N ASP A 127 1.24 5.89 25.47
CA ASP A 127 0.73 6.92 24.57
C ASP A 127 1.86 7.83 24.09
N LYS A 128 2.80 8.19 24.95
CA LYS A 128 3.98 9.00 24.58
C LYS A 128 4.87 8.27 23.58
N VAL A 129 5.10 6.97 23.75
CA VAL A 129 5.87 6.17 22.78
C VAL A 129 5.15 6.12 21.42
N ARG A 130 3.82 5.89 21.44
CA ARG A 130 2.99 5.87 20.23
C ARG A 130 2.99 7.22 19.52
N ASP A 131 2.93 8.31 20.27
CA ASP A 131 2.99 9.66 19.73
C ASP A 131 4.30 9.93 18.99
N VAL A 132 5.44 9.55 19.57
CA VAL A 132 6.74 9.68 18.90
C VAL A 132 6.82 8.81 17.65
N LEU A 133 6.31 7.57 17.68
CA LEU A 133 6.25 6.71 16.49
C LEU A 133 5.35 7.30 15.39
N ASN A 134 4.23 7.92 15.76
CA ASN A 134 3.34 8.62 14.84
C ASN A 134 4.02 9.85 14.24
N ASP A 135 4.76 10.62 15.04
CA ASP A 135 5.53 11.77 14.56
C ASP A 135 6.66 11.33 13.62
N ILE A 136 7.36 10.22 13.90
CA ILE A 136 8.33 9.62 12.98
C ILE A 136 7.65 9.26 11.65
N SER A 137 6.50 8.58 11.70
CA SER A 137 5.73 8.22 10.50
C SER A 137 5.28 9.45 9.70
N LEU A 138 4.80 10.48 10.40
CA LEU A 138 4.39 11.74 9.78
C LEU A 138 5.58 12.45 9.14
N PHE A 139 6.72 12.53 9.84
CA PHE A 139 7.92 13.14 9.30
C PHE A 139 8.37 12.44 8.01
N LYS A 140 8.47 11.09 8.02
CA LYS A 140 8.84 10.28 6.85
C LYS A 140 7.91 10.46 5.64
N THR A 141 6.64 10.78 5.88
CA THR A 141 5.62 10.90 4.82
C THR A 141 5.31 12.34 4.42
N SER A 142 5.73 13.32 5.22
CA SER A 142 5.44 14.74 5.00
C SER A 142 6.31 15.41 3.93
N GLY A 143 7.51 14.88 3.66
CA GLY A 143 8.51 15.55 2.81
C GLY A 143 9.11 16.81 3.44
N LEU A 144 8.86 17.07 4.73
CA LEU A 144 9.44 18.18 5.47
C LEU A 144 10.90 17.88 5.84
N ASN A 145 11.68 18.94 6.01
CA ASN A 145 13.01 18.82 6.62
C ASN A 145 12.90 18.87 8.13
N MET A 146 13.90 18.33 8.83
CA MET A 146 13.91 18.30 10.30
C MET A 146 13.70 19.68 10.92
N LYS A 147 14.27 20.74 10.31
CA LYS A 147 14.12 22.13 10.76
C LYS A 147 12.66 22.61 10.80
N ASP A 148 11.85 22.18 9.84
CA ASP A 148 10.47 22.64 9.67
C ASP A 148 9.45 21.73 10.37
N PHE A 149 9.88 20.52 10.75
CA PHE A 149 9.04 19.59 11.49
C PHE A 149 8.90 19.99 12.96
N VAL A 150 7.66 19.92 13.47
CA VAL A 150 7.32 20.24 14.86
C VAL A 150 6.77 18.98 15.53
N PRO A 151 7.61 18.21 16.24
CA PRO A 151 7.17 17.02 16.98
C PRO A 151 6.40 17.41 18.24
N LYS A 152 5.65 16.45 18.81
CA LYS A 152 4.91 16.60 20.07
C LYS A 152 5.83 16.66 21.30
N ILE A 153 7.06 16.19 21.17
CA ILE A 153 8.09 16.20 22.23
C ILE A 153 9.16 17.23 21.92
N ASP A 154 10.10 17.43 22.85
CA ASP A 154 11.28 18.26 22.57
C ASP A 154 12.00 17.80 21.31
N LYS A 155 12.38 18.78 20.46
CA LYS A 155 12.92 18.52 19.14
C LYS A 155 14.25 17.77 19.18
N SER A 156 15.10 18.04 20.17
CA SER A 156 16.37 17.34 20.32
C SER A 156 16.18 15.86 20.69
N ILE A 157 15.18 15.57 21.54
CA ILE A 157 14.81 14.20 21.89
C ILE A 157 14.21 13.49 20.67
N PHE A 158 13.32 14.16 19.92
CA PHE A 158 12.76 13.61 18.69
C PHE A 158 13.84 13.30 17.65
N GLU A 159 14.80 14.20 17.45
CA GLU A 159 15.93 13.98 16.54
C GLU A 159 16.73 12.74 16.93
N HIS A 160 17.00 12.53 18.22
CA HIS A 160 17.65 11.31 18.69
C HIS A 160 16.79 10.06 18.42
N CYS A 161 15.51 10.10 18.77
CA CYS A 161 14.57 9.01 18.49
C CYS A 161 14.52 8.66 16.99
N PHE A 162 14.46 9.66 16.12
CA PHE A 162 14.41 9.49 14.67
C PHE A 162 15.73 8.90 14.13
N ASN A 163 16.88 9.45 14.54
CA ASN A 163 18.19 8.98 14.09
C ASN A 163 18.54 7.57 14.59
N SER A 164 18.02 7.15 15.75
CA SER A 164 18.18 5.76 16.20
C SER A 164 17.22 4.79 15.51
N TYR A 165 16.11 5.28 14.98
CA TYR A 165 15.11 4.48 14.27
C TYR A 165 15.51 4.18 12.82
N GLU A 166 16.19 5.11 12.13
CA GLU A 166 16.73 4.93 10.77
C GLU A 166 18.06 4.16 10.75
#